data_AF-A0AAJ0JPT1-F1
#
_entry.id   AF-A0AAJ0JPT1-F1
#
_cell.length_a   1.000
_cell.length_b   1.000
_cell.length_c   1.000
_cell.angle_alpha   90.00
_cell.angle_beta   90.00
_cell.angle_gamma   90.00
#
_symmetry.space_group_name_H-M   'P 1'
#
loop_
_entity.id
_entity.type
_entity.pdbx_description
1 polymer ?
#
loop_
_entity_poly.entity_id
_entity_poly.type
_entity_poly.pdbx_seq_one_letter_code
_entity_poly.pdbx_strand_id
1 'polypeptide(L)'
;MRKRTALNYLLVGASIVLIILNMLSVFEVIHITIAFSNLLLSFTLLVCALSTYRSGYKKIAYFIMISACFTGVIGFIQLFV
;
A
#
# COMPACT_ATOMS: atom_id res chain seq x y z
N MET A 1 46.43 -21.38 -0.30
CA MET A 1 44.98 -21.52 -0.03
C MET A 1 44.24 -20.24 0.43
N ARG A 2 44.81 -19.01 0.30
CA ARG A 2 44.19 -17.77 0.80
C ARG A 2 43.15 -17.10 -0.13
N LYS A 3 43.15 -17.43 -1.42
CA LYS A 3 42.26 -16.79 -2.42
C LYS A 3 40.81 -17.27 -2.38
N ARG A 4 40.54 -18.51 -1.93
CA ARG A 4 39.17 -19.05 -1.79
C ARG A 4 38.38 -18.35 -0.67
N THR A 5 39.05 -17.98 0.41
CA THR A 5 38.41 -17.30 1.54
C THR A 5 37.93 -15.90 1.16
N ALA A 6 38.76 -15.11 0.47
CA ALA A 6 38.36 -13.78 -0.01
C ALA A 6 37.16 -13.84 -0.98
N LEU A 7 37.15 -14.84 -1.87
CA LEU A 7 36.05 -15.06 -2.82
C LEU A 7 34.76 -15.47 -2.09
N ASN A 8 34.86 -16.29 -1.04
CA ASN A 8 33.72 -16.64 -0.18
C ASN A 8 33.18 -15.42 0.58
N TYR A 9 34.04 -14.56 1.14
CA TYR A 9 33.58 -13.33 1.80
C TYR A 9 32.88 -12.37 0.83
N LEU A 10 33.36 -12.28 -0.41
CA LEU A 10 32.75 -11.46 -1.45
C LEU A 10 31.38 -12.02 -1.87
N LEU A 11 31.26 -13.34 -2.01
CA LEU A 11 29.99 -14.05 -2.24
C LEU A 11 28.99 -13.83 -1.10
N VAL A 12 29.45 -13.92 0.16
CA VAL A 12 28.62 -13.65 1.34
C VAL A 12 28.15 -12.20 1.33
N GLY A 13 29.02 -11.23 1.04
CA GLY A 13 28.65 -9.83 0.90
C GLY A 13 27.58 -9.60 -0.17
N ALA A 14 27.74 -10.19 -1.35
CA ALA A 14 26.74 -10.11 -2.43
C ALA A 14 25.39 -10.72 -2.04
N SER A 15 25.40 -11.84 -1.31
CA SER A 15 24.18 -12.48 -0.83
C SER A 15 23.40 -11.64 0.19
N ILE A 16 24.10 -10.92 1.08
CA ILE A 16 23.47 -10.00 2.02
C ILE A 16 22.80 -8.82 1.29
N VAL A 17 23.48 -8.24 0.29
CA VAL A 17 22.92 -7.15 -0.52
C VAL A 17 21.67 -7.61 -1.27
N LEU A 18 21.68 -8.81 -1.84
CA LEU A 18 20.51 -9.39 -2.50
C LEU A 18 19.32 -9.58 -1.56
N ILE A 19 19.55 -10.03 -0.32
CA ILE A 19 18.48 -10.17 0.68
C ILE A 19 17.89 -8.81 1.05
N ILE A 20 18.72 -7.79 1.22
CA ILE A 20 18.27 -6.42 1.53
C ILE A 20 17.42 -5.87 0.39
N LEU A 21 17.85 -6.03 -0.87
CA LEU A 21 17.09 -5.62 -2.05
C LEU A 21 15.75 -6.36 -2.16
N ASN A 22 15.73 -7.65 -1.86
CA ASN A 22 14.51 -8.45 -1.89
C ASN A 22 13.52 -8.00 -0.81
N MET A 23 13.99 -7.78 0.42
CA MET A 23 13.15 -7.22 1.49
C MET A 23 12.59 -5.84 1.10
N LEU A 24 13.42 -4.94 0.56
CA LEU A 24 12.99 -3.63 0.07
C LEU A 24 11.88 -3.76 -0.99
N SER A 25 12.03 -4.68 -1.95
CA SER A 25 11.02 -4.91 -2.99
C SER A 25 9.71 -5.47 -2.43
N VAL A 26 9.78 -6.34 -1.42
CA VAL A 26 8.58 -6.89 -0.75
C VAL A 26 7.85 -5.80 0.02
N PHE A 27 8.57 -4.90 0.71
CA PHE A 27 7.96 -3.77 1.40
C PHE A 27 7.28 -2.80 0.42
N GLU A 28 7.89 -2.53 -0.74
CA GLU A 28 7.31 -1.70 -1.79
C GLU A 28 6.02 -2.31 -2.36
N VAL A 29 6.02 -3.62 -2.64
CA VAL A 29 4.82 -4.34 -3.12
C VAL A 29 3.70 -4.35 -2.07
N ILE A 30 4.03 -4.57 -0.79
CA ILE A 30 3.05 -4.50 0.31
C ILE A 30 2.47 -3.09 0.43
N HIS A 31 3.32 -2.06 0.33
CA HIS A 31 2.91 -0.66 0.41
C HIS A 31 1.92 -0.30 -0.70
N ILE A 32 2.23 -0.66 -1.94
CA ILE A 32 1.34 -0.47 -3.10
C ILE A 32 0.02 -1.22 -2.90
N THR A 33 0.06 -2.45 -2.39
CA THR A 33 -1.15 -3.26 -2.15
C THR A 33 -2.07 -2.62 -1.10
N ILE A 34 -1.50 -2.03 -0.05
CA ILE A 34 -2.25 -1.33 0.99
C ILE A 34 -2.88 -0.05 0.43
N ALA A 35 -2.12 0.72 -0.35
CA ALA A 35 -2.60 1.94 -0.99
C ALA A 35 -3.78 1.65 -1.94
N PHE A 36 -3.66 0.61 -2.77
CA PHE A 36 -4.74 0.14 -3.64
C PHE A 36 -5.96 -0.35 -2.87
N SER A 37 -5.78 -1.07 -1.76
CA SER A 37 -6.88 -1.52 -0.90
C SER A 37 -7.65 -0.33 -0.31
N ASN A 38 -6.95 0.73 0.11
CA ASN A 38 -7.56 1.95 0.62
C ASN A 38 -8.33 2.71 -0.47
N LEU A 39 -7.83 2.74 -1.71
CA LEU A 39 -8.57 3.30 -2.84
C LEU A 39 -9.85 2.50 -3.15
N LEU A 40 -9.77 1.16 -3.17
CA LEU A 40 -10.94 0.29 -3.34
C LEU A 40 -11.98 0.50 -2.25
N LEU A 41 -11.54 0.66 -1.00
CA LEU A 41 -12.41 0.97 0.13
C LEU A 41 -13.10 2.33 -0.06
N SER A 42 -12.38 3.36 -0.50
CA SER A 42 -12.94 4.67 -0.83
C SER A 42 -14.04 4.60 -1.89
N PHE A 43 -13.81 3.87 -3.00
CA PHE A 43 -14.83 3.66 -4.03
C PHE A 43 -16.06 2.92 -3.49
N THR A 44 -15.86 1.90 -2.66
CA THR A 44 -16.95 1.13 -2.05
C THR A 44 -17.79 2.03 -1.14
N LEU A 45 -17.16 2.86 -0.32
CA LEU A 45 -17.83 3.83 0.53
C LEU A 45 -18.61 4.86 -0.32
N LEU A 46 -18.09 5.27 -1.47
CA LEU A 46 -18.77 6.19 -2.37
C LEU A 46 -20.05 5.58 -2.96
N VAL A 47 -20.00 4.30 -3.35
CA VAL A 47 -21.18 3.54 -3.79
C VAL A 47 -22.19 3.39 -2.65
N CYS A 48 -21.72 3.10 -1.44
CA CYS A 48 -22.56 3.08 -0.23
C CYS A 48 -23.22 4.44 0.00
N ALA A 49 -22.48 5.55 -0.07
CA ALA A 49 -23.01 6.89 0.11
C ALA A 49 -24.13 7.20 -0.90
N LEU A 50 -23.95 6.84 -2.17
CA LEU A 50 -24.98 7.00 -3.21
C LEU A 50 -26.23 6.17 -2.90
N SER A 51 -26.07 4.91 -2.49
CA SER A 51 -27.20 4.05 -2.12
C SER A 51 -27.95 4.57 -0.89
N THR A 52 -27.21 4.97 0.15
CA THR A 52 -27.77 5.57 1.37
C THR A 52 -28.47 6.90 1.10
N TYR A 53 -27.94 7.71 0.18
CA TYR A 53 -28.56 8.95 -0.27
C TYR A 53 -29.89 8.67 -0.98
N ARG A 54 -29.90 7.69 -1.89
CA ARG A 54 -31.11 7.26 -2.61
C ARG A 54 -32.17 6.68 -1.67
N SER A 55 -31.76 6.02 -0.60
CA SER A 55 -32.64 5.52 0.46
C SER A 55 -33.22 6.60 1.38
N GLY A 56 -32.88 7.89 1.17
CA GLY A 56 -33.42 9.02 1.93
C GLY A 56 -32.61 9.42 3.17
N TYR A 57 -31.56 8.68 3.53
CA TYR A 57 -30.72 8.95 4.70
C TYR A 57 -29.62 9.98 4.40
N LYS A 58 -30.01 11.21 4.04
CA LYS A 58 -29.11 12.26 3.55
C LYS A 58 -27.93 12.57 4.50
N LYS A 59 -28.18 12.72 5.81
CA LYS A 59 -27.12 13.03 6.79
C LYS A 59 -26.05 11.93 6.87
N ILE A 60 -26.48 10.67 6.84
CA ILE A 60 -25.59 9.50 6.90
C ILE A 60 -24.81 9.38 5.59
N ALA A 61 -25.47 9.60 4.45
CA ALA A 61 -24.80 9.61 3.15
C ALA A 61 -23.69 10.66 3.06
N TYR A 62 -23.91 11.88 3.57
CA TYR A 62 -22.86 12.90 3.64
C TYR A 62 -21.69 12.49 4.53
N PHE A 63 -21.95 11.85 5.68
CA PHE A 63 -20.90 11.34 6.55
C PHE A 63 -20.05 10.26 5.85
N ILE A 64 -20.70 9.32 5.15
CA ILE A 64 -20.02 8.27 4.37
C ILE A 64 -19.23 8.87 3.20
N MET A 65 -19.72 9.93 2.57
CA MET A 65 -19.01 10.61 1.50
C MET A 65 -17.73 11.31 2.01
N ILE A 66 -17.79 11.94 3.18
CA ILE A 66 -16.61 12.56 3.80
C ILE A 66 -15.57 11.49 4.16
N SER A 67 -16.00 10.36 4.74
CA SER A 67 -15.07 9.26 5.05
C SER A 67 -14.47 8.65 3.79
N ALA A 68 -15.24 8.46 2.72
CA ALA A 68 -14.75 8.01 1.42
C ALA A 68 -13.64 8.93 0.89
N CYS A 69 -13.85 10.26 0.93
CA CYS A 69 -12.85 11.23 0.48
C CYS A 69 -11.57 11.14 1.31
N PHE A 70 -11.68 11.04 2.65
CA PHE A 70 -10.52 10.95 3.52
C PHE A 70 -9.70 9.67 3.27
N THR A 71 -10.36 8.52 3.14
CA THR A 71 -9.73 7.25 2.80
C THR A 71 -9.08 7.28 1.41
N GLY A 72 -9.72 7.95 0.44
CA GLY A 72 -9.19 8.10 -0.91
C GLY A 72 -7.92 8.96 -0.95
N VAL A 73 -7.90 10.07 -0.22
CA VAL A 73 -6.72 10.94 -0.09
C VAL A 73 -5.56 10.19 0.57
N ILE A 74 -5.81 9.42 1.63
CA ILE A 74 -4.78 8.61 2.30
C ILE A 74 -4.23 7.55 1.34
N GLY A 75 -5.11 6.82 0.65
CA GLY A 75 -4.69 5.81 -0.33
C GLY A 75 -3.86 6.43 -1.47
N PHE A 76 -4.23 7.62 -1.93
CA PHE A 76 -3.46 8.34 -2.94
C PHE A 76 -2.08 8.76 -2.41
N ILE A 77 -1.99 9.35 -1.20
CA ILE A 77 -0.70 9.72 -0.60
C ILE A 77 0.22 8.50 -0.44
N GLN A 78 -0.32 7.37 0.01
CA GLN A 78 0.42 6.11 0.15
C GLN A 78 0.86 5.49 -1.19
N LEU A 79 0.35 5.97 -2.33
CA LEU A 79 0.84 5.55 -3.65
C LEU A 79 2.10 6.31 -4.08
N PHE A 80 2.37 7.47 -3.49
CA PHE A 80 3.49 8.35 -3.87
C PHE A 80 4.55 8.53 -2.77
N VAL A 81 4.27 8.09 -1.54
CA VAL A 81 5.22 8.02 -0.42
C VAL A 81 5.79 6.61 -0.34
#